data_AF-A0A5D4M816-F1
#
_entry.id   AF-A0A5D4M816-F1
#
_cell.length_a   1.000
_cell.length_b   1.000
_cell.length_c   1.000
_cell.angle_alpha   90.00
_cell.angle_beta   90.00
_cell.angle_gamma   90.00
#
_symmetry.space_group_name_H-M   'P 1'
#
loop_
_entity.id
_entity.type
_entity.pdbx_description
1 polymer ?
#
loop_
_entity_poly.entity_id
_entity_poly.type
_entity_poly.pdbx_seq_one_letter_code
_entity_poly.pdbx_strand_id
1 'polypeptide(L)'
;MIKVTIWNENRHEQTNPDVKEIYPDGIHNAIAGFLKEDFEVTTATLDEPEHGLTEEVLNNTDVLIWWGHLAHEDVQDEIVERVRNRVLDGMSFIPLHSAHGSKIFHVLMGTRTGELKWREADDTERLWVVDESHPIVDGLPDMIEIEKEEMYGERFGIPQPEELIFISWFSGGEVFRSGCTYKRGKGKIFYFRPGHETYPTYYQKEIQQVIHNAVKWAAPNKRSPKIHLGNVEPLEAIK
;
A
#
# COMPACT_ATOMS: atom_id res chain seq x y z
N MET A 1 -9.47 12.18 13.79
CA MET A 1 -9.05 12.11 12.38
C MET A 1 -8.28 10.81 12.18
N ILE A 2 -8.28 10.21 10.99
CA ILE A 2 -7.44 9.03 10.70
C ILE A 2 -6.00 9.52 10.59
N LYS A 3 -5.07 8.82 11.26
CA LYS A 3 -3.64 9.14 11.23
C LYS A 3 -2.91 8.30 10.20
N VAL A 4 -2.32 8.95 9.21
CA VAL A 4 -1.67 8.30 8.08
C VAL A 4 -0.18 8.59 8.13
N THR A 5 0.62 7.53 8.07
CA THR A 5 2.06 7.66 7.84
C THR A 5 2.36 7.20 6.41
N ILE A 6 3.01 8.05 5.63
CA ILE A 6 3.43 7.73 4.26
C ILE A 6 4.93 7.46 4.29
N TRP A 7 5.29 6.20 4.12
CA TRP A 7 6.67 5.78 4.03
C TRP A 7 7.10 5.71 2.57
N ASN A 8 8.23 6.35 2.25
CA ASN A 8 8.82 6.34 0.92
C ASN A 8 10.31 6.03 0.99
N GLU A 9 10.78 5.16 0.11
CA GLU A 9 12.20 4.85 0.02
C GLU A 9 13.06 6.10 -0.25
N ASN A 10 12.56 7.05 -1.06
CA ASN A 10 13.18 8.34 -1.34
C ASN A 10 14.63 8.26 -1.88
N ARG A 11 14.95 7.23 -2.68
CA ARG A 11 16.26 7.08 -3.32
C ARG A 11 16.25 7.55 -4.77
N HIS A 12 15.20 7.25 -5.52
CA HIS A 12 15.06 7.66 -6.92
C HIS A 12 15.02 9.19 -7.06
N GLU A 13 14.21 9.88 -6.26
CA GLU A 13 14.03 11.33 -6.33
C GLU A 13 15.29 12.11 -5.94
N GLN A 14 16.24 11.45 -5.25
CA GLN A 14 17.53 12.02 -4.86
C GLN A 14 18.63 11.79 -5.90
N THR A 15 18.51 10.75 -6.72
CA THR A 15 19.61 10.27 -7.58
C THR A 15 19.30 10.37 -9.07
N ASN A 16 18.03 10.35 -9.46
CA ASN A 16 17.57 10.46 -10.84
C ASN A 16 16.96 11.85 -11.10
N PRO A 17 17.59 12.71 -11.92
CA PRO A 17 17.08 14.04 -12.25
C PRO A 17 15.67 14.04 -12.87
N ASP A 18 15.35 13.05 -13.71
CA ASP A 18 14.05 12.99 -14.39
C ASP A 18 12.92 12.70 -13.39
N VAL A 19 13.18 11.79 -12.45
CA VAL A 19 12.24 11.52 -11.33
C VAL A 19 12.12 12.75 -10.44
N LYS A 20 13.23 13.44 -10.14
CA LYS A 20 13.23 14.66 -9.32
C LYS A 20 12.45 15.80 -9.98
N GLU A 21 12.45 15.88 -11.30
CA GLU A 21 11.63 16.88 -12.02
C GLU A 21 10.13 16.66 -11.78
N ILE A 22 9.70 15.41 -11.73
CA ILE A 22 8.30 15.03 -11.47
C ILE A 22 7.96 15.17 -9.99
N TYR A 23 8.82 14.63 -9.11
CA TYR A 23 8.63 14.58 -7.66
C TYR A 23 9.76 15.34 -6.94
N PRO A 24 9.79 16.68 -7.00
CA PRO A 24 10.90 17.49 -6.47
C PRO A 24 11.08 17.35 -4.96
N ASP A 25 9.99 17.10 -4.25
CA ASP A 25 9.96 16.87 -2.79
C ASP A 25 9.73 15.39 -2.45
N GLY A 26 9.81 14.48 -3.42
CA GLY A 26 9.59 13.05 -3.24
C GLY A 26 8.13 12.61 -3.33
N ILE A 27 7.92 11.34 -3.68
CA ILE A 27 6.60 10.70 -3.88
C ILE A 27 5.73 10.81 -2.62
N HIS A 28 6.33 10.60 -1.45
CA HIS A 28 5.64 10.76 -0.16
C HIS A 28 4.99 12.13 0.01
N ASN A 29 5.63 13.21 -0.44
CA ASN A 29 5.06 14.56 -0.31
C ASN A 29 3.98 14.84 -1.36
N ALA A 30 4.10 14.27 -2.57
CA ALA A 30 3.02 14.30 -3.55
C ALA A 30 1.76 13.60 -3.01
N ILE A 31 1.92 12.42 -2.39
CA ILE A 31 0.81 11.69 -1.76
C ILE A 31 0.27 12.45 -0.53
N ALA A 32 1.16 12.99 0.30
CA ALA A 32 0.76 13.76 1.47
C ALA A 32 -0.04 15.01 1.08
N GLY A 33 0.28 15.64 -0.05
CA GLY A 33 -0.35 16.87 -0.53
C GLY A 33 -1.87 16.77 -0.62
N PHE A 34 -2.39 15.69 -1.21
CA PHE A 34 -3.85 15.50 -1.35
C PHE A 34 -4.50 14.82 -0.14
N LEU A 35 -3.74 14.07 0.68
CA LEU A 35 -4.30 13.40 1.86
C LEU A 35 -4.45 14.33 3.08
N LYS A 36 -3.62 15.37 3.20
CA LYS A 36 -3.64 16.32 4.33
C LYS A 36 -4.93 17.12 4.47
N GLU A 37 -5.77 17.14 3.42
CA GLU A 37 -7.06 17.84 3.45
C GLU A 37 -8.07 17.16 4.40
N ASP A 38 -8.00 15.83 4.53
CA ASP A 38 -8.98 15.02 5.29
C ASP A 38 -8.35 14.17 6.41
N PHE A 39 -7.02 14.02 6.42
CA PHE A 39 -6.29 13.14 7.33
C PHE A 39 -5.16 13.86 8.06
N GLU A 40 -4.77 13.31 9.21
CA GLU A 40 -3.56 13.73 9.92
C GLU A 40 -2.39 12.95 9.32
N VAL A 41 -1.55 13.61 8.53
CA VAL A 41 -0.52 12.94 7.70
C VAL A 41 0.89 13.27 8.17
N THR A 42 1.68 12.22 8.37
CA THR A 42 3.13 12.28 8.58
C THR A 42 3.84 11.52 7.47
N THR A 43 5.09 11.88 7.18
CA THR A 43 5.94 11.16 6.22
C THR A 43 7.16 10.58 6.92
N ALA A 44 7.70 9.49 6.38
CA ALA A 44 8.93 8.86 6.84
C ALA A 44 9.70 8.33 5.62
N THR A 45 11.03 8.28 5.72
CA THR A 45 11.89 7.80 4.64
C THR A 45 12.94 6.80 5.10
N LEU A 46 13.51 6.03 4.15
CA LEU A 46 14.47 4.97 4.44
C LEU A 46 15.70 5.45 5.24
N ASP A 47 16.21 6.64 4.90
CA ASP A 47 17.47 7.16 5.45
C ASP A 47 17.31 7.91 6.79
N GLU A 48 16.08 8.02 7.31
CA GLU A 48 15.84 8.49 8.68
C GLU A 48 16.25 7.44 9.72
N PRO A 49 16.56 7.85 10.97
CA PRO A 49 16.76 6.90 12.07
C PRO A 49 15.58 5.93 12.18
N GLU A 50 15.86 4.63 12.29
CA GLU A 50 14.83 3.57 12.30
C GLU A 50 13.87 3.63 11.10
N HIS A 51 14.35 4.16 9.96
CA HIS A 51 13.57 4.41 8.74
C HIS A 51 12.36 5.33 8.98
N GLY A 52 12.42 6.18 10.01
CA GLY A 52 11.32 7.04 10.46
C GLY A 52 10.16 6.28 11.11
N LEU A 53 10.30 4.97 11.35
CA LEU A 53 9.26 4.09 11.87
C LEU A 53 9.54 3.65 13.31
N THR A 54 9.81 4.62 14.17
CA THR A 54 9.96 4.39 15.62
C THR A 54 8.67 3.81 16.22
N GLU A 55 8.77 3.22 17.41
CA GLU A 55 7.58 2.74 18.13
C GLU A 55 6.54 3.85 18.33
N GLU A 56 6.99 5.08 18.62
CA GLU A 56 6.12 6.23 18.79
C GLU A 56 5.32 6.54 17.52
N VAL A 57 6.01 6.62 16.37
CA VAL A 57 5.37 6.89 15.07
C VAL A 57 4.35 5.82 14.74
N LEU A 58 4.71 4.53 14.88
CA LEU A 58 3.82 3.42 14.56
C LEU A 58 2.66 3.26 15.55
N ASN A 59 2.84 3.63 16.82
CA ASN A 59 1.75 3.69 17.80
C ASN A 59 0.77 4.84 17.51
N ASN A 60 1.25 5.89 16.84
CA ASN A 60 0.45 7.02 16.39
C ASN A 60 -0.06 6.88 14.94
N THR A 61 0.13 5.72 14.30
CA THR A 61 -0.30 5.46 12.92
C THR A 61 -1.53 4.57 12.90
N ASP A 62 -2.61 5.04 12.25
CA ASP A 62 -3.80 4.22 11.96
C ASP A 62 -3.63 3.46 10.61
N VAL A 63 -3.06 4.13 9.60
CA VAL A 63 -2.82 3.57 8.26
C VAL A 63 -1.38 3.90 7.81
N LEU A 64 -0.61 2.89 7.42
CA LEU A 64 0.72 3.03 6.86
C LEU A 64 0.65 2.82 5.34
N ILE A 65 0.97 3.86 4.57
CA ILE A 65 1.19 3.78 3.11
C ILE A 65 2.67 3.50 2.88
N TRP A 66 3.00 2.65 1.91
CA TRP A 66 4.37 2.25 1.65
C TRP A 66 4.69 2.25 0.16
N TRP A 67 5.71 3.00 -0.21
CA TRP A 67 6.34 2.95 -1.53
C TRP A 67 7.85 2.68 -1.39
N GLY A 68 8.39 1.77 -2.20
CA GLY A 68 9.83 1.50 -2.29
C GLY A 68 10.15 0.65 -3.50
N HIS A 69 11.42 0.61 -3.91
CA HIS A 69 11.82 -0.04 -5.17
C HIS A 69 13.25 -0.62 -5.11
N LEU A 70 14.29 0.22 -5.05
CA LEU A 70 15.68 -0.20 -5.24
C LEU A 70 16.33 -0.79 -3.99
N ALA A 71 15.83 -0.42 -2.82
CA ALA A 71 16.51 -0.62 -1.53
C ALA A 71 15.62 -1.38 -0.54
N HIS A 72 14.78 -2.30 -1.02
CA HIS A 72 13.98 -3.17 -0.15
C HIS A 72 14.81 -3.93 0.89
N GLU A 73 16.03 -4.33 0.51
CA GLU A 73 16.94 -5.07 1.39
C GLU A 73 17.54 -4.22 2.50
N ASP A 74 17.62 -2.91 2.30
CA ASP A 74 18.19 -1.95 3.27
C ASP A 74 17.23 -1.70 4.46
N VAL A 75 15.96 -2.06 4.33
CA VAL A 75 15.00 -2.00 5.44
C VAL A 75 15.36 -3.06 6.47
N GLN A 76 15.67 -2.64 7.69
CA GLN A 76 16.09 -3.52 8.78
C GLN A 76 14.96 -4.47 9.20
N ASP A 77 15.31 -5.74 9.42
CA ASP A 77 14.34 -6.79 9.75
C ASP A 77 13.58 -6.51 11.06
N GLU A 78 14.20 -5.82 12.03
CA GLU A 78 13.52 -5.41 13.26
C GLU A 78 12.39 -4.41 12.99
N ILE A 79 12.56 -3.51 12.01
CA ILE A 79 11.54 -2.53 11.61
C ILE A 79 10.42 -3.24 10.85
N VAL A 80 10.77 -4.20 9.97
CA VAL A 80 9.79 -5.06 9.30
C VAL A 80 8.92 -5.80 10.31
N GLU A 81 9.55 -6.41 11.32
CA GLU A 81 8.85 -7.14 12.38
C GLU A 81 7.96 -6.21 13.23
N ARG A 82 8.46 -5.03 13.57
CA ARG A 82 7.68 -4.01 14.29
C ARG A 82 6.44 -3.59 13.50
N VAL A 83 6.59 -3.27 12.21
CA VAL A 83 5.47 -2.93 11.32
C VAL A 83 4.49 -4.10 11.21
N ARG A 84 4.98 -5.33 11.02
CA ARG A 84 4.15 -6.53 10.97
C ARG A 84 3.27 -6.67 12.21
N ASN A 85 3.84 -6.55 13.40
CA ASN A 85 3.10 -6.67 14.65
C ASN A 85 2.04 -5.58 14.79
N ARG A 86 2.38 -4.34 14.42
CA ARG A 86 1.40 -3.24 14.39
C ARG A 86 0.26 -3.51 13.41
N VAL A 87 0.54 -4.11 12.25
CA VAL A 87 -0.51 -4.52 11.30
C VAL A 87 -1.42 -5.59 11.90
N LEU A 88 -0.85 -6.64 12.49
CA LEU A 88 -1.62 -7.69 13.15
C LEU A 88 -2.50 -7.15 14.30
N ASP A 89 -2.02 -6.13 15.01
CA ASP A 89 -2.74 -5.45 16.09
C ASP A 89 -3.82 -4.46 15.62
N GLY A 90 -3.86 -4.13 14.34
CA GLY A 90 -4.94 -3.36 13.73
C GLY A 90 -4.55 -2.06 13.04
N MET A 91 -3.26 -1.73 12.96
CA MET A 91 -2.80 -0.75 11.97
C MET A 91 -3.05 -1.32 10.57
N SER A 92 -3.45 -0.50 9.61
CA SER A 92 -3.65 -0.95 8.24
C SER A 92 -2.45 -0.61 7.36
N PHE A 93 -2.31 -1.31 6.23
CA PHE A 93 -1.14 -1.23 5.36
C PHE A 93 -1.55 -1.08 3.89
N ILE A 94 -1.01 -0.09 3.20
CA ILE A 94 -1.30 0.17 1.78
C ILE A 94 0.03 0.16 1.01
N PRO A 95 0.48 -1.02 0.52
CA PRO A 95 1.63 -1.11 -0.36
C PRO A 95 1.27 -0.62 -1.76
N LEU A 96 2.07 0.30 -2.28
CA LEU A 96 1.90 0.90 -3.60
C LEU A 96 2.96 0.39 -4.57
N HIS A 97 2.53 0.08 -5.79
CA HIS A 97 3.41 -0.19 -6.93
C HIS A 97 4.49 -1.24 -6.62
N SER A 98 5.76 -0.87 -6.73
CA SER A 98 6.96 -1.66 -6.49
C SER A 98 7.09 -2.15 -5.05
N ALA A 99 6.29 -1.63 -4.10
CA ALA A 99 6.20 -2.18 -2.75
C ALA A 99 5.71 -3.64 -2.71
N HIS A 100 5.24 -4.21 -3.83
CA HIS A 100 5.07 -5.65 -3.97
C HIS A 100 6.37 -6.44 -3.70
N GLY A 101 7.53 -5.85 -3.96
CA GLY A 101 8.85 -6.39 -3.64
C GLY A 101 9.32 -6.16 -2.20
N SER A 102 8.59 -5.39 -1.38
CA SER A 102 9.02 -5.03 -0.03
C SER A 102 9.03 -6.22 0.93
N LYS A 103 10.01 -6.24 1.85
CA LYS A 103 10.09 -7.24 2.93
C LYS A 103 8.79 -7.34 3.74
N ILE A 104 8.18 -6.20 4.09
CA ILE A 104 6.95 -6.17 4.87
C ILE A 104 5.78 -6.80 4.12
N PHE A 105 5.59 -6.50 2.83
CA PHE A 105 4.52 -7.13 2.05
C PHE A 105 4.76 -8.62 1.87
N HIS A 106 6.01 -9.03 1.62
CA HIS A 106 6.41 -10.44 1.55
C HIS A 106 6.04 -11.21 2.83
N VAL A 107 6.43 -10.68 3.99
CA VAL A 107 6.18 -11.33 5.30
C VAL A 107 4.68 -11.36 5.63
N LEU A 108 3.91 -10.32 5.29
CA LEU A 108 2.46 -10.33 5.49
C LEU A 108 1.75 -11.31 4.56
N MET A 109 2.20 -11.46 3.32
CA MET A 109 1.56 -12.33 2.34
C MET A 109 1.96 -13.81 2.48
N GLY A 110 3.20 -14.09 2.92
CA GLY A 110 3.72 -15.45 3.04
C GLY A 110 4.00 -16.12 1.69
N THR A 111 4.14 -15.33 0.62
CA THR A 111 4.35 -15.79 -0.76
C THR A 111 5.44 -14.96 -1.43
N ARG A 112 5.87 -15.35 -2.63
CA ARG A 112 6.90 -14.65 -3.40
C ARG A 112 6.34 -13.42 -4.10
N THR A 113 5.95 -12.40 -3.33
CA THR A 113 5.30 -11.18 -3.84
C THR A 113 6.15 -10.37 -4.81
N GLY A 114 7.47 -10.54 -4.82
CA GLY A 114 8.35 -9.94 -5.83
C GLY A 114 8.26 -10.61 -7.22
N GLU A 115 7.67 -11.81 -7.33
CA GLU A 115 7.57 -12.53 -8.60
C GLU A 115 6.35 -12.06 -9.41
N LEU A 116 6.62 -11.27 -10.45
CA LEU A 116 5.67 -10.87 -11.49
C LEU A 116 6.41 -10.67 -12.82
N LYS A 117 5.66 -10.55 -13.94
CA LYS A 117 6.23 -10.02 -15.19
C LYS A 117 6.22 -8.50 -15.12
N TRP A 118 7.22 -7.84 -15.68
CA TRP A 118 7.25 -6.39 -15.76
C TRP A 118 7.88 -5.89 -17.07
N ARG A 119 7.56 -4.65 -17.45
CA ARG A 119 8.17 -3.93 -18.58
C ARG A 119 7.96 -2.43 -18.40
N GLU A 120 9.04 -1.67 -18.50
CA GLU A 120 9.04 -0.21 -18.58
C GLU A 120 9.12 0.20 -20.06
N ALA A 121 7.98 0.61 -20.64
CA ALA A 121 7.89 0.92 -22.08
C ALA A 121 6.78 1.94 -22.42
N ASP A 122 6.49 2.88 -21.51
CA ASP A 122 5.39 3.86 -21.65
C ASP A 122 4.05 3.18 -21.98
N ASP A 123 3.77 2.01 -21.41
CA ASP A 123 2.56 1.24 -21.70
C ASP A 123 1.32 2.02 -21.22
N THR A 124 0.24 2.02 -22.01
CA THR A 124 -1.06 2.51 -21.53
C THR A 124 -1.68 1.46 -20.61
N GLU A 125 -2.06 1.87 -19.40
CA GLU A 125 -2.77 1.05 -18.43
C GLU A 125 -4.26 1.45 -18.40
N ARG A 126 -5.15 0.45 -18.44
CA ARG A 126 -6.58 0.62 -18.13
C ARG A 126 -6.94 -0.22 -16.92
N LEU A 127 -7.22 0.43 -15.80
CA LEU A 127 -7.67 -0.20 -14.56
C LEU A 127 -9.19 -0.31 -14.58
N TRP A 128 -9.70 -1.51 -14.78
CA TRP A 128 -11.14 -1.80 -14.75
C TRP A 128 -11.59 -2.08 -13.32
N VAL A 129 -12.64 -1.39 -12.87
CA VAL A 129 -13.36 -1.72 -11.64
C VAL A 129 -14.07 -3.05 -11.84
N VAL A 130 -13.83 -4.02 -10.97
CA VAL A 130 -14.49 -5.34 -11.01
C VAL A 130 -15.29 -5.66 -9.75
N ASP A 131 -15.25 -4.76 -8.77
CA ASP A 131 -16.15 -4.75 -7.61
C ASP A 131 -16.66 -3.32 -7.40
N GLU A 132 -17.78 -2.99 -8.07
CA GLU A 132 -18.42 -1.68 -8.01
C GLU A 132 -19.08 -1.38 -6.65
N SER A 133 -19.21 -2.39 -5.78
CA SER A 133 -19.84 -2.25 -4.46
C SER A 133 -18.86 -1.81 -3.37
N HIS A 134 -17.55 -1.87 -3.67
CA HIS A 134 -16.53 -1.66 -2.67
C HIS A 134 -16.27 -0.17 -2.40
N PRO A 135 -16.14 0.29 -1.13
CA PRO A 135 -15.94 1.70 -0.81
C PRO A 135 -14.68 2.35 -1.41
N ILE A 136 -13.70 1.54 -1.83
CA ILE A 136 -12.49 2.05 -2.50
C ILE A 136 -12.83 2.71 -3.83
N VAL A 137 -13.90 2.28 -4.50
CA VAL A 137 -14.28 2.80 -5.82
C VAL A 137 -15.32 3.93 -5.78
N ASP A 138 -15.69 4.40 -4.58
CA ASP A 138 -16.64 5.49 -4.42
C ASP A 138 -16.23 6.73 -5.22
N GLY A 139 -17.10 7.14 -6.15
CA GLY A 139 -16.90 8.34 -6.98
C GLY A 139 -15.95 8.17 -8.19
N LEU A 140 -15.48 6.95 -8.46
CA LEU A 140 -14.65 6.66 -9.62
C LEU A 140 -15.47 6.31 -10.87
N PRO A 141 -14.91 6.49 -12.08
CA PRO A 141 -15.44 5.85 -13.28
C PRO A 141 -15.31 4.31 -13.20
N ASP A 142 -15.98 3.60 -14.10
CA ASP A 142 -15.85 2.14 -14.25
C ASP A 142 -14.46 1.69 -14.74
N MET A 143 -13.71 2.62 -15.34
CA MET A 143 -12.35 2.40 -15.83
C MET A 143 -11.50 3.67 -15.66
N ILE A 144 -10.28 3.50 -15.15
CA ILE A 144 -9.26 4.55 -15.07
C ILE A 144 -8.20 4.28 -16.12
N GLU A 145 -7.94 5.23 -17.01
CA GLU A 145 -6.85 5.14 -17.99
C GLU A 145 -5.65 5.96 -17.50
N ILE A 146 -4.46 5.35 -17.58
CA ILE A 146 -3.17 6.01 -17.36
C ILE A 146 -2.41 5.92 -18.69
N GLU A 147 -2.09 7.07 -19.28
CA GLU A 147 -1.53 7.13 -20.64
C GLU A 147 -0.20 6.39 -20.76
N LYS A 148 0.66 6.54 -19.76
CA LYS A 148 2.01 5.96 -19.69
C LYS A 148 2.29 5.44 -18.30
N GLU A 149 2.72 4.19 -18.23
CA GLU A 149 3.02 3.54 -16.97
C GLU A 149 3.88 2.28 -17.15
N GLU A 150 4.51 1.79 -16.07
CA GLU A 150 5.19 0.50 -16.07
C GLU A 150 4.16 -0.65 -16.07
N MET A 151 4.31 -1.59 -17.00
CA MET A 151 3.47 -2.79 -17.04
C MET A 151 3.91 -3.76 -15.95
N TYR A 152 2.98 -4.19 -15.10
CA TYR A 152 3.08 -5.45 -14.36
C TYR A 152 2.09 -6.47 -14.92
N GLY A 153 2.48 -7.75 -14.96
CA GLY A 153 1.71 -8.79 -15.63
C GLY A 153 1.64 -10.09 -14.81
N GLU A 154 0.52 -10.81 -14.97
CA GLU A 154 0.34 -12.12 -14.36
C GLU A 154 1.33 -13.18 -14.92
N ARG A 155 1.75 -14.17 -14.12
CA ARG A 155 1.29 -14.47 -12.75
C ARG A 155 1.97 -13.60 -11.70
N PHE A 156 1.19 -12.98 -10.84
CA PHE A 156 1.63 -12.26 -9.64
C PHE A 156 1.66 -13.21 -8.43
N GLY A 157 2.84 -13.34 -7.80
CA GLY A 157 3.16 -14.25 -6.69
C GLY A 157 2.51 -13.91 -5.34
N ILE A 158 1.28 -13.43 -5.33
CA ILE A 158 0.45 -13.14 -4.15
C ILE A 158 -0.53 -14.29 -3.83
N PRO A 159 -0.99 -14.42 -2.57
CA PRO A 159 -2.17 -15.23 -2.28
C PRO A 159 -3.40 -14.68 -3.00
N GLN A 160 -4.44 -15.50 -3.10
CA GLN A 160 -5.74 -15.02 -3.59
C GLN A 160 -6.23 -13.87 -2.70
N PRO A 161 -6.58 -12.71 -3.27
CA PRO A 161 -7.12 -11.60 -2.51
C PRO A 161 -8.49 -11.96 -1.90
N GLU A 162 -8.83 -11.32 -0.79
CA GLU A 162 -10.18 -11.43 -0.21
C GLU A 162 -11.20 -10.80 -1.15
N GLU A 163 -10.90 -9.59 -1.63
CA GLU A 163 -11.65 -8.91 -2.67
C GLU A 163 -10.67 -8.39 -3.74
N LEU A 164 -11.02 -8.60 -5.01
CA LEU A 164 -10.31 -8.06 -6.15
C LEU A 164 -11.07 -6.82 -6.61
N ILE A 165 -10.44 -5.66 -6.53
CA ILE A 165 -11.09 -4.36 -6.79
C ILE A 165 -10.84 -3.91 -8.23
N PHE A 166 -9.60 -4.08 -8.69
CA PHE A 166 -9.18 -3.65 -10.03
C PHE A 166 -8.49 -4.78 -10.80
N ILE A 167 -8.76 -4.83 -12.10
CA ILE A 167 -7.96 -5.58 -13.07
C ILE A 167 -7.41 -4.59 -14.10
N SER A 168 -6.08 -4.53 -14.22
CA SER A 168 -5.44 -3.75 -15.27
C SER A 168 -5.36 -4.54 -16.56
N TRP A 169 -5.57 -3.84 -17.67
CA TRP A 169 -5.13 -4.21 -19.01
C TRP A 169 -3.98 -3.29 -19.42
N PHE A 170 -2.96 -3.83 -20.09
CA PHE A 170 -1.85 -3.06 -20.63
C PHE A 170 -1.78 -3.17 -22.16
N SER A 171 -1.26 -2.12 -22.80
CA SER A 171 -1.13 -2.07 -24.27
C SER A 171 -0.34 -3.21 -24.90
N GLY A 172 0.63 -3.79 -24.17
CA GLY A 172 1.35 -4.99 -24.60
C GLY A 172 0.57 -6.31 -24.53
N GLY A 173 -0.66 -6.29 -23.99
CA GLY A 173 -1.57 -7.45 -23.95
C GLY A 173 -1.60 -8.18 -22.61
N GLU A 174 -0.80 -7.76 -21.63
CA GLU A 174 -0.84 -8.30 -20.27
C GLU A 174 -2.05 -7.80 -19.47
N VAL A 175 -2.39 -8.57 -18.44
CA VAL A 175 -3.35 -8.17 -17.41
C VAL A 175 -2.75 -8.34 -16.02
N PHE A 176 -3.30 -7.63 -15.04
CA PHE A 176 -2.81 -7.67 -13.67
C PHE A 176 -3.94 -7.48 -12.65
N ARG A 177 -3.90 -8.22 -11.54
CA ARG A 177 -4.74 -7.93 -10.36
C ARG A 177 -4.18 -6.71 -9.62
N SER A 178 -4.62 -5.52 -10.02
CA SER A 178 -4.00 -4.23 -9.67
C SER A 178 -4.57 -3.54 -8.44
N GLY A 179 -5.67 -4.05 -7.89
CA GLY A 179 -6.23 -3.61 -6.61
C GLY A 179 -6.69 -4.80 -5.80
N CYS A 180 -6.00 -5.12 -4.71
CA CYS A 180 -6.23 -6.35 -3.94
C CYS A 180 -6.38 -6.05 -2.45
N THR A 181 -7.48 -6.53 -1.84
CA THR A 181 -7.65 -6.45 -0.39
C THR A 181 -7.24 -7.73 0.32
N TYR A 182 -6.74 -7.59 1.54
CA TYR A 182 -6.46 -8.70 2.47
C TYR A 182 -6.73 -8.28 3.91
N LYS A 183 -6.89 -9.28 4.77
CA LYS A 183 -6.85 -9.10 6.22
C LYS A 183 -5.72 -9.89 6.86
N ARG A 184 -5.02 -9.29 7.81
CA ARG A 184 -4.01 -9.95 8.65
C ARG A 184 -4.20 -9.52 10.09
N GLY A 185 -4.57 -10.48 10.95
CA GLY A 185 -5.03 -10.15 12.30
C GLY A 185 -6.20 -9.18 12.25
N LYS A 186 -6.04 -8.00 12.85
CA LYS A 186 -7.02 -6.91 12.80
C LYS A 186 -6.77 -5.91 11.67
N GLY A 187 -5.56 -5.89 11.10
CA GLY A 187 -5.16 -4.96 10.06
C GLY A 187 -5.80 -5.29 8.72
N LYS A 188 -6.15 -4.23 7.98
CA LYS A 188 -6.58 -4.31 6.59
C LYS A 188 -5.41 -3.96 5.68
N ILE A 189 -5.33 -4.62 4.54
CA ILE A 189 -4.29 -4.38 3.54
C ILE A 189 -4.95 -4.08 2.20
N PHE A 190 -4.52 -3.04 1.51
CA PHE A 190 -4.90 -2.77 0.12
C PHE A 190 -3.65 -2.55 -0.72
N TYR A 191 -3.30 -3.54 -1.54
CA TYR A 191 -2.27 -3.38 -2.54
C TYR A 191 -2.85 -2.64 -3.76
N PHE A 192 -2.16 -1.60 -4.24
CA PHE A 192 -2.55 -0.84 -5.41
C PHE A 192 -1.36 -0.61 -6.36
N ARG A 193 -1.51 -1.00 -7.63
CA ARG A 193 -0.40 -1.11 -8.58
C ARG A 193 0.16 0.21 -9.14
N PRO A 194 -0.64 1.25 -9.46
CA PRO A 194 -0.12 2.48 -10.06
C PRO A 194 0.93 3.21 -9.23
N GLY A 195 1.99 3.69 -9.91
CA GLY A 195 2.91 4.65 -9.31
C GLY A 195 4.39 4.39 -9.53
N HIS A 196 4.79 4.07 -10.77
CA HIS A 196 6.20 4.04 -11.14
C HIS A 196 6.82 5.44 -11.07
N GLU A 197 8.09 5.51 -10.66
CA GLU A 197 8.75 6.77 -10.28
C GLU A 197 8.94 7.76 -11.43
N THR A 198 9.05 7.28 -12.67
CA THR A 198 9.31 8.12 -13.87
C THR A 198 8.06 8.70 -14.50
N TYR A 199 6.86 8.43 -13.94
CA TYR A 199 5.59 8.99 -14.42
C TYR A 199 4.87 9.80 -13.33
N PRO A 200 4.11 10.86 -13.70
CA PRO A 200 3.39 11.72 -12.76
C PRO A 200 2.10 11.06 -12.21
N THR A 201 2.09 9.75 -12.01
CA THR A 201 0.91 8.93 -11.68
C THR A 201 0.21 9.39 -10.40
N TYR A 202 0.95 9.85 -9.38
CA TYR A 202 0.35 10.35 -8.14
C TYR A 202 -0.25 11.77 -8.25
N TYR A 203 -0.14 12.42 -9.41
CA TYR A 203 -0.84 13.68 -9.70
C TYR A 203 -2.19 13.48 -10.39
N GLN A 204 -2.49 12.26 -10.88
CA GLN A 204 -3.76 11.93 -11.52
C GLN A 204 -4.90 11.82 -10.50
N LYS A 205 -6.04 12.46 -10.76
CA LYS A 205 -7.14 12.62 -9.79
C LYS A 205 -7.82 11.32 -9.39
N GLU A 206 -7.99 10.42 -10.33
CA GLU A 206 -8.59 9.12 -10.08
C GLU A 206 -7.69 8.26 -9.17
N ILE A 207 -6.37 8.31 -9.38
CA ILE A 207 -5.37 7.64 -8.53
C ILE A 207 -5.37 8.21 -7.12
N GLN A 208 -5.40 9.54 -6.99
CA GLN A 208 -5.53 10.22 -5.69
C GLN A 208 -6.82 9.78 -4.96
N GLN A 209 -7.94 9.72 -5.67
CA GLN A 209 -9.24 9.33 -5.11
C GLN A 209 -9.23 7.86 -4.64
N VAL A 210 -8.63 6.93 -5.39
CA VAL A 210 -8.47 5.53 -4.95
C VAL A 210 -7.70 5.45 -3.64
N ILE A 211 -6.54 6.11 -3.55
CA ILE A 211 -5.70 6.08 -2.35
C ILE A 211 -6.43 6.71 -1.16
N HIS A 212 -7.15 7.82 -1.39
CA HIS A 212 -7.97 8.48 -0.38
C HIS A 212 -9.09 7.58 0.16
N ASN A 213 -9.84 6.94 -0.73
CA ASN A 213 -10.89 5.99 -0.35
C ASN A 213 -10.32 4.77 0.36
N ALA A 214 -9.16 4.27 -0.07
CA ALA A 214 -8.46 3.18 0.59
C ALA A 214 -8.06 3.52 2.02
N VAL A 215 -7.55 4.73 2.28
CA VAL A 215 -7.27 5.20 3.65
C VAL A 215 -8.54 5.21 4.52
N LYS A 216 -9.68 5.68 4.00
CA LYS A 216 -10.96 5.68 4.73
C LYS A 216 -11.42 4.26 5.04
N TRP A 217 -11.41 3.38 4.04
CA TRP A 217 -11.79 1.98 4.18
C TRP A 217 -10.86 1.24 5.17
N ALA A 218 -9.57 1.55 5.14
CA ALA A 218 -8.54 0.96 5.98
C ALA A 218 -8.59 1.42 7.44
N ALA A 219 -9.41 2.40 7.81
CA ALA A 219 -9.50 2.92 9.17
C ALA A 219 -9.70 1.81 10.22
N PRO A 220 -8.88 1.76 11.29
CA PRO A 220 -9.02 0.76 12.35
C PRO A 220 -10.36 0.87 13.08
N ASN A 221 -11.00 -0.27 13.36
CA ASN A 221 -12.21 -0.30 14.18
C ASN A 221 -11.87 -0.18 15.68
N LYS A 222 -11.75 1.05 16.17
CA LYS A 222 -11.42 1.36 17.58
C LYS A 222 -12.46 0.88 18.60
N ARG A 223 -13.65 0.44 18.15
CA ARG A 223 -14.73 -0.06 19.01
C ARG A 223 -14.82 -1.59 19.05
N SER A 224 -13.91 -2.31 18.38
CA SER A 224 -13.89 -3.77 18.43
C SER A 224 -13.66 -4.29 19.86
N PRO A 225 -14.28 -5.41 20.26
CA PRO A 225 -14.06 -5.99 21.59
C PRO A 225 -12.59 -6.42 21.77
N LYS A 226 -12.09 -6.30 23.00
CA LYS A 226 -10.78 -6.86 23.36
C LYS A 226 -10.93 -8.38 23.46
N ILE A 227 -10.20 -9.12 22.63
CA ILE A 227 -10.17 -10.58 22.67
C ILE A 227 -9.09 -11.02 23.65
N HIS A 228 -9.44 -11.88 24.60
CA HIS A 228 -8.51 -12.50 25.53
C HIS A 228 -8.08 -13.86 24.95
N LEU A 229 -6.77 -14.08 24.83
CA LEU A 229 -6.17 -15.31 24.32
C LEU A 229 -5.36 -15.98 25.44
N GLY A 230 -5.07 -17.27 25.28
CA GLY A 230 -4.27 -18.06 26.21
C GLY A 230 -5.12 -19.01 27.05
N ASN A 231 -4.59 -19.38 28.22
CA ASN A 231 -5.30 -20.27 29.14
C ASN A 231 -6.51 -19.53 29.75
N VAL A 232 -7.69 -20.16 29.66
CA VAL A 232 -8.93 -19.65 30.22
C VAL A 232 -9.54 -20.69 31.14
N GLU A 233 -10.06 -20.25 32.28
CA GLU A 233 -10.85 -21.10 33.15
C GLU A 233 -12.13 -21.53 32.44
N PRO A 234 -12.62 -22.76 32.67
CA PRO A 234 -13.88 -23.19 32.08
C PRO A 234 -15.04 -22.34 32.63
N LEU A 235 -15.94 -21.93 31.74
CA LEU A 235 -17.13 -21.15 32.13
C LEU A 235 -18.18 -21.99 32.86
N GLU A 236 -18.07 -23.31 32.79
CA GLU A 236 -18.93 -24.28 33.44
C GLU A 236 -18.10 -25.39 34.08
N ALA A 237 -18.65 -26.06 35.10
CA ALA A 237 -17.96 -27.15 35.76
C ALA A 237 -17.70 -28.32 34.81
N ILE A 238 -16.43 -28.70 34.66
CA ILE A 238 -16.02 -29.90 33.93
C ILE A 238 -16.12 -31.10 34.89
N LYS A 239 -16.86 -32.15 34.49
CA LYS A 239 -16.99 -33.40 35.24
C LYS A 239 -15.85 -34.36 34.96
#